data_AF-A0AAW9DL50-F1
#
_entry.id   AF-A0AAW9DL50-F1
#
_cell.length_a   1.000
_cell.length_b   1.000
_cell.length_c   1.000
_cell.angle_alpha   90.00
_cell.angle_beta   90.00
_cell.angle_gamma   90.00
#
_symmetry.space_group_name_H-M   'P 1'
#
loop_
_entity.id
_entity.type
_entity.pdbx_description
1 polymer ?
#
loop_
_entity_poly.entity_id
_entity_poly.type
_entity_poly.pdbx_seq_one_letter_code
_entity_poly.pdbx_strand_id
1 'polypeptide(L)' 'MTNATETAIAADLALCDIGMAFTKGHARRKFVSHRTACFAALKTMNAADGLDTLSDDDLLAALTA' A
#
# COMPACT_ATOMS: atom_id res chain seq x y z
N MET A 1 -6.72 8.23 -13.90
CA MET A 1 -7.22 9.06 -12.79
C MET A 1 -6.97 8.26 -11.53
N THR A 2 -6.03 8.67 -10.67
CA THR A 2 -5.80 7.97 -9.40
C THR A 2 -7.10 7.98 -8.60
N ASN A 3 -7.52 6.79 -8.19
CA ASN A 3 -8.76 6.61 -7.44
C ASN A 3 -8.61 7.33 -6.08
N ALA A 4 -9.65 8.03 -5.61
CA ALA A 4 -9.59 8.75 -4.33
C ALA A 4 -9.17 7.83 -3.17
N THR A 5 -9.53 6.56 -3.27
CA THR A 5 -9.16 5.48 -2.35
C THR A 5 -7.66 5.17 -2.34
N GLU A 6 -7.02 5.11 -3.50
CA GLU A 6 -5.56 4.86 -3.61
C GLU A 6 -4.75 5.99 -2.99
N THR A 7 -5.20 7.23 -3.21
CA THR A 7 -4.55 8.43 -2.65
C THR A 7 -4.65 8.45 -1.12
N ALA A 8 -5.81 8.06 -0.57
CA ALA A 8 -6.00 7.95 0.88
C ALA A 8 -5.10 6.85 1.48
N ILE A 9 -5.02 5.68 0.85
CA ILE A 9 -4.17 4.59 1.33
C ILE A 9 -2.68 4.96 1.27
N ALA A 10 -2.24 5.67 0.23
CA ALA A 10 -0.86 6.17 0.14
C ALA A 10 -0.54 7.16 1.27
N ALA A 11 -1.46 8.07 1.60
CA ALA A 11 -1.30 9.00 2.71
C ALA A 11 -1.23 8.28 4.07
N ASP A 12 -2.08 7.27 4.28
CA ASP A 12 -2.07 6.45 5.50
C ASP A 12 -0.78 5.64 5.66
N LEU A 13 -0.25 5.09 4.56
CA LEU A 13 1.03 4.38 4.56
C LEU A 13 2.18 5.31 4.95
N ALA A 14 2.23 6.52 4.38
CA ALA A 14 3.25 7.52 4.73
C ALA A 14 3.18 7.89 6.22
N LEU A 15 1.97 8.08 6.76
CA LEU A 15 1.78 8.37 8.18
C LEU A 15 2.19 7.18 9.06
N CYS A 16 1.93 5.94 8.64
CA CYS A 16 2.36 4.76 9.37
C CYS A 16 3.88 4.64 9.43
N ASP A 17 4.58 4.91 8.33
CA ASP A 17 6.04 4.85 8.28
C ASP A 17 6.68 5.92 9.20
N ILE A 18 6.14 7.15 9.17
CA ILE A 18 6.51 8.21 10.12
C ILE A 18 6.23 7.73 11.56
N GLY A 19 5.02 7.24 11.85
CA GLY A 19 4.63 6.78 13.17
C GLY A 19 5.54 5.66 13.71
N MET A 20 5.96 4.72 12.87
CA MET A 20 6.91 3.67 13.26
C MET A 20 8.32 4.19 13.53
N ALA A 21 8.75 5.24 12.82
CA ALA A 21 10.05 5.86 13.04
C ALA A 21 10.11 6.61 14.39
N PHE A 22 9.02 7.28 14.77
CA PHE A 22 8.97 8.12 15.97
C PHE A 22 8.49 7.40 17.24
N THR A 23 7.84 6.25 17.12
CA THR A 23 7.24 5.56 18.27
C THR A 23 7.87 4.21 18.58
N LYS A 24 7.62 3.71 19.80
CA LYS A 24 8.10 2.41 20.30
C LYS A 24 6.97 1.64 20.99
N GLY A 25 7.23 0.37 21.30
CA GLY A 25 6.33 -0.47 22.08
C GLY A 25 4.94 -0.58 21.46
N HIS A 26 3.90 -0.32 22.26
CA HIS A 26 2.51 -0.46 21.85
C HIS A 26 2.10 0.48 20.71
N ALA A 27 2.56 1.74 20.72
CA ALA A 27 2.25 2.70 19.67
C ALA A 27 2.84 2.24 18.31
N ARG A 28 4.09 1.77 18.31
CA ARG A 28 4.69 1.20 17.08
C ARG A 28 3.92 -0.01 16.58
N ARG A 29 3.46 -0.90 17.47
CA ARG A 29 2.63 -2.06 17.07
C ARG A 29 1.32 -1.65 16.41
N LYS A 30 0.69 -0.55 16.85
CA LYS A 30 -0.52 -0.01 16.19
C LYS A 30 -0.23 0.41 14.75
N PHE A 31 0.86 1.16 14.52
CA PHE A 31 1.25 1.56 13.16
C PHE A 31 1.61 0.37 12.27
N VAL A 32 2.32 -0.64 12.80
CA VAL A 32 2.61 -1.88 12.07
C VAL A 32 1.32 -2.60 11.67
N SER A 33 0.37 -2.74 12.61
CA SER A 33 -0.92 -3.38 12.34
C SER A 33 -1.72 -2.62 11.28
N HIS A 34 -1.76 -1.29 11.36
CA HIS A 34 -2.49 -0.47 10.40
C HIS A 34 -1.85 -0.52 9.01
N ARG A 35 -0.52 -0.38 8.93
CA ARG A 35 0.26 -0.54 7.69
C ARG A 35 -0.04 -1.87 7.01
N THR A 36 -0.10 -2.96 7.79
CA THR A 36 -0.43 -4.29 7.26
C THR A 36 -1.84 -4.33 6.65
N ALA A 37 -2.83 -3.68 7.29
CA ALA A 37 -4.18 -3.57 6.75
C ALA A 37 -4.22 -2.74 5.45
N CYS A 38 -3.48 -1.64 5.36
CA CYS A 38 -3.34 -0.84 4.14
C CYS A 38 -2.75 -1.67 2.98
N PHE A 39 -1.70 -2.46 3.23
CA PHE A 39 -1.13 -3.35 2.21
C PHE A 39 -2.10 -4.47 1.79
N ALA A 40 -2.88 -5.01 2.72
CA ALA A 40 -3.92 -5.99 2.37
C ALA A 40 -4.99 -5.36 1.46
N ALA A 41 -5.41 -4.13 1.72
CA ALA A 41 -6.34 -3.39 0.87
C ALA A 41 -5.75 -3.14 -0.53
N LEU A 42 -4.50 -2.71 -0.63
CA LEU A 42 -3.79 -2.56 -1.92
C LEU A 42 -3.74 -3.86 -2.70
N LYS A 43 -3.43 -4.98 -2.03
CA LYS A 43 -3.40 -6.29 -2.69
C LYS A 43 -4.76 -6.67 -3.26
N THR A 44 -5.85 -6.41 -2.53
CA THR A 44 -7.21 -6.65 -3.02
C THR A 44 -7.57 -5.76 -4.20
N MET A 45 -7.17 -4.48 -4.18
CA MET A 45 -7.40 -3.57 -5.32
C MET A 45 -6.60 -4.01 -6.54
N ASN A 46 -5.31 -4.33 -6.37
CA ASN A 46 -4.48 -4.85 -7.45
C ASN A 46 -5.07 -6.11 -8.09
N ALA A 47 -5.64 -7.00 -7.28
CA ALA A 47 -6.33 -8.19 -7.78
C ALA A 47 -7.63 -7.84 -8.54
N ALA A 48 -8.41 -6.88 -8.05
CA ALA A 48 -9.60 -6.39 -8.75
C ALA A 48 -9.25 -5.74 -10.11
N ASP A 49 -8.08 -5.10 -10.19
CA ASP A 49 -7.55 -4.50 -11.42
C ASP A 49 -6.81 -5.52 -12.31
N GLY A 50 -6.73 -6.80 -11.89
CA GLY A 50 -6.08 -7.88 -12.62
C GLY A 50 -4.55 -7.85 -12.61
N LEU A 51 -3.94 -6.93 -11.85
CA LEU A 51 -2.49 -6.77 -11.73
C LEU A 51 -1.83 -7.95 -11.02
N ASP A 52 -2.58 -8.73 -10.24
CA ASP A 52 -2.07 -9.95 -9.58
C ASP A 52 -1.86 -11.12 -10.53
N THR A 53 -2.37 -11.03 -11.77
CA THR A 53 -2.22 -12.04 -12.82
C THR A 53 -1.16 -11.68 -13.87
N LEU A 54 -0.64 -10.45 -13.85
CA LEU A 54 0.40 -10.00 -14.77
C LEU A 54 1.77 -10.51 -14.33
N SER A 55 2.62 -10.86 -15.30
CA SER A 55 4.02 -11.14 -15.03
C SER A 55 4.78 -9.86 -14.68
N ASP A 56 5.92 -9.99 -13.99
CA ASP A 56 6.78 -8.85 -13.67
C ASP A 56 7.22 -8.09 -14.93
N ASP A 57 7.43 -8.80 -16.04
CA ASP A 57 7.78 -8.21 -17.34
C ASP A 57 6.63 -7.39 -17.94
N ASP A 58 5.38 -7.88 -17.84
CA ASP A 58 4.18 -7.16 -18.30
C ASP A 58 3.91 -5.92 -17.45
N LEU A 59 4.11 -6.02 -16.13
CA LEU A 59 4.02 -4.89 -15.19
C LEU A 59 5.07 -3.82 -15.52
N LEU A 60 6.31 -4.23 -15.79
CA LEU A 60 7.38 -3.30 -16.15
C LEU A 60 7.10 -2.62 -17.49
N ALA A 61 6.59 -3.37 -18.48
CA ALA A 61 6.18 -2.81 -19.77
C ALA A 61 5.06 -1.76 -19.59
N ALA A 62 4.08 -2.01 -18.73
CA ALA A 62 3.00 -1.05 -18.43
C ALA A 62 3.49 0.21 -17.69
N LEU A 63 4.54 0.11 -16.87
CA LEU A 63 5.11 1.23 -16.11
C LEU A 63 6.07 2.11 -16.94
N THR A 64 6.60 1.59 -18.04
CA THR A 64 7.62 2.25 -18.88
C THR A 64 7.08 2.77 -20.22
N ALA A 65 5.81 2.48 -20.53
CA ALA A 65 5.08 2.98 -21.70
C ALA A 65 4.49 4.38 -21.44
#